data_AF-A0A0G3XFZ2-F1
#
_entry.id   AF-A0A0G3XFZ2-F1
#
_cell.length_a   1.000
_cell.length_b   1.000
_cell.length_c   1.000
_cell.angle_alpha   90.00
_cell.angle_beta   90.00
_cell.angle_gamma   90.00
#
_symmetry.space_group_name_H-M   'P 1'
#
loop_
_entity.id
_entity.type
_entity.pdbx_description
1 polymer ?
#
loop_
_entity_poly.entity_id
_entity_poly.type
_entity_poly.pdbx_seq_one_letter_code
_entity_poly.pdbx_strand_id
1 'polypeptide(L)'
;MLATKEKPDVIDRTMTLDPAKLWPEPADCPDWPVLNAAQIQHGQFITGRTSAEQRLNALGVKLNGGNFRNLRAPTPDEREVMQAETFKDGTPDNPRWHALGLGDLKPAHPSHRNLAELMVEAAHIRGYLRKLDVQETKAVADRARREREQDQARVDSYAKQVERDTAELAELAEAVKRHEQRLADERAFRRASDLKHALIAGHSNAVQAANRLGIEAPARPELD
;
A
#
# COMPACT_ATOMS: atom_id res chain seq x y z
N MET A 1 -46.47 37.66 -14.37
CA MET A 1 -45.96 36.46 -13.66
C MET A 1 -44.80 36.90 -12.79
N LEU A 2 -45.02 37.12 -11.50
CA LEU A 2 -43.94 37.36 -10.53
C LEU A 2 -44.10 36.31 -9.43
N ALA A 3 -43.31 35.26 -9.52
CA ALA A 3 -43.17 34.27 -8.47
C ALA A 3 -42.00 34.68 -7.58
N THR A 4 -42.26 35.58 -6.64
CA THR A 4 -41.43 35.72 -5.44
C THR A 4 -42.14 35.01 -4.30
N LYS A 5 -41.60 33.86 -3.87
CA LYS A 5 -41.92 33.24 -2.57
C LYS A 5 -40.74 32.37 -2.10
N GLU A 6 -39.88 33.05 -1.35
CA GLU A 6 -39.16 32.67 -0.12
C GLU A 6 -38.70 31.21 0.02
N LYS A 7 -37.37 31.01 -0.03
CA LYS A 7 -36.72 29.82 0.55
C LYS A 7 -37.04 29.77 2.04
N PRO A 8 -37.62 28.70 2.59
CA PRO A 8 -37.49 28.43 4.02
C PRO A 8 -36.06 27.99 4.26
N ASP A 9 -35.22 28.95 4.64
CA ASP A 9 -33.79 28.77 4.86
C ASP A 9 -33.57 28.19 6.28
N VAL A 10 -33.97 26.94 6.48
CA VAL A 10 -33.92 26.28 7.79
C VAL A 10 -32.46 25.98 8.14
N ILE A 11 -32.00 26.54 9.25
CA ILE A 11 -30.63 26.36 9.75
C ILE A 11 -30.43 24.91 10.19
N ASP A 12 -29.35 24.29 9.71
CA ASP A 12 -28.94 22.97 10.16
C ASP A 12 -28.39 23.02 11.59
N ARG A 13 -29.23 22.62 12.55
CA ARG A 13 -28.85 22.54 13.96
C ARG A 13 -27.74 21.52 14.25
N THR A 14 -27.47 20.59 13.34
CA THR A 14 -26.32 19.66 13.47
C THR A 14 -24.97 20.36 13.32
N MET A 15 -24.95 21.61 12.86
CA MET A 15 -23.75 22.44 12.66
C MET A 15 -23.58 23.54 13.73
N THR A 16 -24.30 23.43 14.84
CA THR A 16 -24.26 24.40 15.94
C THR A 16 -22.91 24.37 16.67
N LEU A 17 -22.34 23.18 16.89
CA LEU A 17 -21.00 23.05 17.43
C LEU A 17 -20.02 22.84 16.28
N ASP A 18 -18.96 23.64 16.25
CA ASP A 18 -17.94 23.54 15.22
C ASP A 18 -16.88 22.50 15.60
N PRO A 19 -16.80 21.35 14.89
CA PRO A 19 -15.79 20.34 15.19
C PRO A 19 -14.36 20.85 15.00
N ALA A 20 -14.12 21.88 14.18
CA ALA A 20 -12.79 22.47 14.01
C ALA A 20 -12.35 23.33 15.19
N LYS A 21 -13.31 23.90 15.96
CA LYS A 21 -13.01 24.59 17.21
C LYS A 21 -12.75 23.59 18.35
N LEU A 22 -13.48 22.47 18.36
CA LEU A 22 -13.34 21.42 19.39
C LEU A 22 -12.10 20.55 19.19
N TRP A 23 -11.84 20.16 17.94
CA TRP A 23 -10.68 19.37 17.53
C TRP A 23 -10.02 20.06 16.32
N PRO A 24 -9.10 21.02 16.58
CA PRO A 24 -8.36 21.70 15.52
C PRO A 24 -7.65 20.70 14.62
N GLU A 25 -6.88 19.79 15.24
CA GLU A 25 -6.30 18.64 14.57
C GLU A 25 -7.32 17.49 14.48
N PRO A 26 -7.68 17.01 13.26
CA PRO A 26 -8.69 15.96 13.12
C PRO A 26 -8.35 14.65 13.83
N ALA A 27 -7.05 14.37 14.04
CA ALA A 27 -6.59 13.18 14.73
C ALA A 27 -6.96 13.16 16.23
N ASP A 28 -7.12 14.34 16.84
CA ASP A 28 -7.44 14.49 18.26
C ASP A 28 -8.91 14.18 18.57
N CYS A 29 -9.76 14.14 17.53
CA CYS A 29 -11.14 13.70 17.69
C CYS A 29 -11.16 12.23 18.17
N PRO A 30 -11.83 11.91 19.29
CA PRO A 30 -12.05 10.54 19.72
C PRO A 30 -12.82 9.74 18.66
N ASP A 31 -12.65 8.43 18.65
CA ASP A 31 -13.41 7.58 17.73
C ASP A 31 -14.91 7.60 18.05
N TRP A 32 -15.72 7.51 17.00
CA TRP A 32 -17.17 7.41 17.12
C TRP A 32 -17.64 5.97 16.89
N PRO A 33 -18.54 5.43 17.74
CA PRO A 33 -19.02 6.01 19.00
C PRO A 33 -17.98 5.96 20.12
N VAL A 34 -18.12 6.79 21.16
CA VAL A 34 -17.32 6.67 22.39
C VAL A 34 -17.75 5.42 23.15
N LEU A 35 -16.93 4.37 23.05
CA LEU A 35 -17.16 3.07 23.68
C LEU A 35 -16.26 2.90 24.90
N ASN A 36 -16.80 2.29 25.96
CA ASN A 36 -15.98 1.83 27.09
C ASN A 36 -15.39 0.43 26.81
N ALA A 37 -14.40 0.01 27.60
CA ALA A 37 -13.69 -1.26 27.40
C ALA A 37 -14.64 -2.49 27.42
N ALA A 38 -15.64 -2.49 28.29
CA ALA A 38 -16.63 -3.57 28.37
C ALA A 38 -17.52 -3.63 27.11
N GLN A 39 -17.88 -2.49 26.54
CA GLN A 39 -18.62 -2.40 25.30
C GLN A 39 -17.80 -3.02 24.17
N ILE A 40 -16.55 -2.58 23.99
CA ILE A 40 -15.65 -3.08 22.93
C ILE A 40 -15.49 -4.61 22.96
N GLN A 41 -15.38 -5.21 24.15
CA GLN A 41 -15.17 -6.65 24.31
C GLN A 41 -16.41 -7.52 23.96
N HIS A 42 -17.62 -6.98 24.09
CA HIS A 42 -18.86 -7.77 24.03
C HIS A 42 -19.83 -7.36 22.91
N GLY A 43 -19.57 -6.25 22.21
CA GLY A 43 -20.51 -5.69 21.24
C GLY A 43 -20.03 -5.77 19.79
N GLN A 44 -20.97 -6.10 18.88
CA GLN A 44 -20.86 -5.75 17.47
C GLN A 44 -21.36 -4.32 17.29
N PHE A 45 -20.47 -3.33 17.26
CA PHE A 45 -20.83 -1.96 16.91
C PHE A 45 -20.65 -1.73 15.43
N ILE A 46 -21.67 -1.14 14.82
CA ILE A 46 -21.57 -0.69 13.43
C ILE A 46 -20.77 0.62 13.45
N THR A 47 -19.51 0.55 13.04
CA THR A 47 -18.55 1.67 13.02
C THR A 47 -18.12 1.98 11.58
N GLY A 48 -17.47 3.14 11.38
CA GLY A 48 -16.96 3.58 10.08
C GLY A 48 -17.84 4.62 9.39
N ARG A 49 -17.33 5.12 8.24
CA ARG A 49 -17.86 6.27 7.50
C ARG A 49 -19.36 6.17 7.22
N THR A 50 -19.80 5.08 6.58
CA THR A 50 -21.20 4.89 6.18
C THR A 50 -22.16 4.98 7.37
N SER A 51 -21.81 4.37 8.50
CA SER A 51 -22.64 4.35 9.70
C SER A 51 -22.67 5.70 10.40
N ALA A 52 -21.52 6.39 10.43
CA ALA A 52 -21.42 7.76 10.92
C ALA A 52 -22.29 8.72 10.08
N GLU A 53 -22.22 8.65 8.75
CA GLU A 53 -23.06 9.46 7.85
C GLU A 53 -24.56 9.16 8.00
N GLN A 54 -24.94 7.87 8.08
CA GLN A 54 -26.32 7.48 8.34
C GLN A 54 -26.83 8.02 9.67
N ARG A 55 -26.00 7.95 10.72
CA ARG A 55 -26.36 8.52 12.02
C ARG A 55 -26.48 10.03 11.96
N LEU A 56 -25.56 10.73 11.29
CA LEU A 56 -25.61 12.19 11.11
C LEU A 56 -26.91 12.60 10.41
N ASN A 57 -27.31 11.88 9.36
CA ASN A 57 -28.58 12.10 8.67
C ASN A 57 -29.78 11.91 9.60
N ALA A 58 -29.78 10.84 10.41
CA ALA A 58 -30.83 10.60 11.40
C ALA A 58 -30.90 11.69 12.49
N LEU A 59 -29.75 12.23 12.91
CA LEU A 59 -29.67 13.37 13.82
C LEU A 59 -30.24 14.64 13.17
N GLY A 60 -29.94 14.88 11.89
CA GLY A 60 -30.49 16.00 11.13
C GLY A 60 -32.01 16.01 11.10
N VAL A 61 -32.64 14.84 10.92
CA VAL A 61 -34.11 14.71 10.98
C VAL A 61 -34.65 15.04 12.37
N LYS A 62 -34.00 14.55 13.43
CA LYS A 62 -34.43 14.77 14.82
C LYS A 62 -34.25 16.22 15.29
N LEU A 63 -33.10 16.82 14.97
CA LEU A 63 -32.74 18.17 15.40
C LEU A 63 -33.54 19.25 14.69
N ASN A 64 -33.89 19.03 13.42
CA ASN A 64 -34.57 20.01 12.57
C ASN A 64 -36.07 19.71 12.39
N GLY A 65 -36.67 18.97 13.32
CA GLY A 65 -38.13 18.76 13.37
C GLY A 65 -38.72 18.08 12.14
N GLY A 66 -37.98 17.18 11.49
CA GLY A 66 -38.40 16.52 10.25
C GLY A 66 -38.22 17.33 8.96
N ASN A 67 -37.87 18.62 9.06
CA ASN A 67 -37.51 19.44 7.90
C ASN A 67 -36.05 19.20 7.51
N PHE A 68 -35.79 18.15 6.73
CA PHE A 68 -34.45 17.81 6.22
C PHE A 68 -34.21 18.29 4.78
N ARG A 69 -35.26 18.76 4.10
CA ARG A 69 -35.18 19.23 2.71
C ARG A 69 -34.84 20.71 2.74
N ASN A 70 -33.67 21.07 2.19
CA ASN A 70 -33.13 22.44 2.11
C ASN A 70 -32.61 23.02 3.44
N LEU A 71 -31.84 22.22 4.19
CA LEU A 71 -31.06 22.74 5.31
C LEU A 71 -29.87 23.55 4.81
N ARG A 72 -29.58 24.67 5.45
CA ARG A 72 -28.36 25.45 5.20
C ARG A 72 -27.44 25.48 6.42
N ALA A 73 -26.16 25.73 6.18
CA ALA A 73 -25.22 25.97 7.26
C ALA A 73 -25.57 27.26 8.02
N PRO A 74 -25.45 27.28 9.36
CA PRO A 74 -25.52 28.51 10.14
C PRO A 74 -24.35 29.43 9.79
N THR A 75 -24.61 30.73 9.78
CA THR A 75 -23.58 31.77 9.84
C THR A 75 -22.90 31.75 11.22
N PRO A 76 -21.72 32.38 11.39
CA PRO A 76 -21.04 32.44 12.69
C PRO A 76 -21.93 33.01 13.80
N ASP A 77 -22.63 34.13 13.55
CA ASP A 77 -23.49 34.78 14.54
C ASP A 77 -24.67 33.88 14.94
N GLU A 78 -25.32 33.24 13.97
CA GLU A 78 -26.41 32.29 14.25
C GLU A 78 -25.93 31.07 15.03
N ARG A 79 -24.69 30.63 14.78
CA ARG A 79 -24.08 29.53 15.53
C ARG A 79 -23.90 29.92 16.99
N GLU A 80 -23.39 31.12 17.26
CA GLU A 80 -23.21 31.64 18.61
C GLU A 80 -24.54 31.78 19.35
N VAL A 81 -25.58 32.30 18.68
CA VAL A 81 -26.93 32.40 19.25
C VAL A 81 -27.49 31.01 19.60
N MET A 82 -27.48 30.06 18.66
CA MET A 82 -27.98 28.71 18.92
C MET A 82 -27.19 27.99 20.03
N GLN A 83 -25.88 28.22 20.09
CA GLN A 83 -25.04 27.68 21.15
C GLN A 83 -25.43 28.27 22.51
N ALA A 84 -25.60 29.59 22.61
CA ALA A 84 -26.02 30.25 23.85
C ALA A 84 -27.43 29.87 24.31
N GLU A 85 -28.36 29.62 23.37
CA GLU A 85 -29.71 29.15 23.69
C GLU A 85 -29.73 27.71 24.24
N THR A 86 -28.83 26.86 23.75
CA THR A 86 -28.83 25.42 24.06
C THR A 86 -27.86 25.05 25.18
N PHE A 87 -26.75 25.76 25.30
CA PHE A 87 -25.64 25.46 26.21
C PHE A 87 -25.33 26.65 27.13
N LYS A 88 -24.76 26.33 28.29
CA LYS A 88 -24.15 27.29 29.22
C LYS A 88 -22.89 26.69 29.84
N ASP A 89 -22.08 27.55 30.44
CA ASP A 89 -20.88 27.11 31.13
C ASP A 89 -21.22 26.28 32.39
N GLY A 90 -20.43 25.24 32.61
CA GLY A 90 -20.41 24.42 33.82
C GLY A 90 -20.23 22.93 33.54
N THR A 91 -20.26 22.13 34.60
CA THR A 91 -19.98 20.69 34.52
C THR A 91 -21.08 19.93 33.76
N PRO A 92 -20.73 19.14 32.72
CA PRO A 92 -21.67 18.31 31.97
C PRO A 92 -22.40 17.30 32.85
N ASP A 93 -23.68 17.09 32.56
CA ASP A 93 -24.48 16.02 33.19
C ASP A 93 -24.10 14.62 32.66
N ASN A 94 -23.47 14.57 31.48
CA ASN A 94 -23.07 13.33 30.81
C ASN A 94 -21.53 13.19 30.82
N PRO A 95 -20.97 12.19 31.52
CA PRO A 95 -19.53 11.98 31.59
C PRO A 95 -18.83 11.83 30.23
N ARG A 96 -19.56 11.39 29.19
CA ARG A 96 -19.01 11.27 27.83
C ARG A 96 -18.58 12.60 27.24
N TRP A 97 -19.16 13.72 27.67
CA TRP A 97 -18.81 15.04 27.16
C TRP A 97 -17.39 15.44 27.56
N HIS A 98 -16.91 15.00 28.73
CA HIS A 98 -15.51 15.19 29.12
C HIS A 98 -14.55 14.50 28.16
N ALA A 99 -14.87 13.26 27.74
CA ALA A 99 -14.06 12.53 26.77
C ALA A 99 -14.03 13.21 25.39
N LEU A 100 -15.02 14.07 25.10
CA LEU A 100 -15.11 14.85 23.87
C LEU A 100 -14.49 16.26 23.97
N GLY A 101 -13.85 16.61 25.10
CA GLY A 101 -13.31 17.95 25.31
C GLY A 101 -14.37 19.02 25.60
N LEU A 102 -15.61 18.63 25.88
CA LEU A 102 -16.73 19.51 26.21
C LEU A 102 -16.95 19.59 27.73
N GLY A 103 -15.87 19.51 28.52
CA GLY A 103 -15.91 19.38 29.98
C GLY A 103 -16.44 20.59 30.74
N ASP A 104 -16.57 21.73 30.06
CA ASP A 104 -17.03 23.00 30.64
C ASP A 104 -18.39 23.45 30.08
N LEU A 105 -19.08 22.59 29.32
CA LEU A 105 -20.38 22.88 28.74
C LEU A 105 -21.46 21.96 29.31
N LYS A 106 -22.63 22.54 29.61
CA LYS A 106 -23.84 21.79 29.98
C LYS A 106 -25.09 22.39 29.33
N PRO A 107 -26.23 21.68 29.31
CA PRO A 107 -27.47 22.24 28.78
C PRO A 107 -27.87 23.53 29.52
N ALA A 108 -28.31 24.55 28.78
CA ALA A 108 -28.75 25.83 29.35
C ALA A 108 -29.94 25.66 30.32
N HIS A 109 -30.87 24.78 29.97
CA HIS A 109 -32.06 24.42 30.73
C HIS A 109 -32.29 22.90 30.71
N PRO A 110 -32.89 22.27 31.75
CA PRO A 110 -33.18 20.83 31.76
C PRO A 110 -33.98 20.33 30.55
N SER A 111 -34.88 21.16 29.99
CA SER A 111 -35.63 20.83 28.77
C SER A 111 -34.75 20.71 27.52
N HIS A 112 -33.55 21.31 27.51
CA HIS A 112 -32.62 21.26 26.39
C HIS A 112 -31.66 20.07 26.47
N ARG A 113 -31.73 19.21 27.51
CA ARG A 113 -30.80 18.08 27.68
C ARG A 113 -30.74 17.18 26.44
N ASN A 114 -31.90 16.70 25.97
CA ASN A 114 -31.95 15.82 24.80
C ASN A 114 -31.47 16.55 23.53
N LEU A 115 -31.82 17.83 23.38
CA LEU A 115 -31.38 18.64 22.24
C LEU A 115 -29.85 18.80 22.22
N ALA A 116 -29.28 19.14 23.37
CA ALA A 116 -27.86 19.34 23.56
C ALA A 116 -27.08 18.02 23.33
N GLU A 117 -27.58 16.89 23.84
CA GLU A 117 -26.99 15.58 23.58
C GLU A 117 -26.94 15.23 22.08
N LEU A 118 -28.02 15.49 21.34
CA LEU A 118 -28.07 15.27 19.89
C LEU A 118 -27.12 16.21 19.12
N MET A 119 -27.00 17.47 19.55
CA MET A 119 -26.05 18.43 18.95
C MET A 119 -24.60 18.05 19.21
N VAL A 120 -24.26 17.60 20.42
CA VAL A 120 -22.92 17.11 20.77
C VAL A 120 -22.58 15.86 19.97
N GLU A 121 -23.51 14.92 19.83
CA GLU A 121 -23.31 13.72 19.02
C GLU A 121 -23.07 14.08 17.54
N ALA A 122 -23.82 15.04 17.00
CA ALA A 122 -23.62 15.53 15.63
C ALA A 122 -22.23 16.16 15.43
N ALA A 123 -21.76 16.95 16.40
CA ALA A 123 -20.43 17.54 16.38
C ALA A 123 -19.33 16.47 16.38
N HIS A 124 -19.47 15.47 17.26
CA HIS A 124 -18.53 14.35 17.36
C HIS A 124 -18.48 13.54 16.06
N ILE A 125 -19.63 13.22 15.47
CA ILE A 125 -19.67 12.51 14.18
C ILE A 125 -18.99 13.31 13.07
N ARG A 126 -19.24 14.62 12.97
CA ARG A 126 -18.57 15.47 11.98
C ARG A 126 -17.05 15.55 12.22
N GLY A 127 -16.61 15.61 13.47
CA GLY A 127 -15.19 15.52 13.84
C GLY A 127 -14.57 14.18 13.42
N TYR A 128 -15.28 13.07 13.66
CA TYR A 128 -14.86 11.74 13.27
C TYR A 128 -14.78 11.57 11.74
N LEU A 129 -15.73 12.14 10.98
CA LEU A 129 -15.67 12.14 9.52
C LEU A 129 -14.44 12.92 9.00
N ARG A 130 -14.14 14.10 9.59
CA ARG A 130 -12.89 14.84 9.28
C ARG A 130 -11.65 14.00 9.56
N LYS A 131 -11.64 13.23 10.66
CA LYS A 131 -10.56 12.31 11.01
C LYS A 131 -10.38 11.23 9.94
N LEU A 132 -11.48 10.62 9.50
CA LEU A 132 -11.47 9.60 8.44
C LEU A 132 -10.97 10.16 7.11
N ASP A 133 -11.40 11.36 6.70
CA ASP A 133 -10.93 12.02 5.47
C ASP A 133 -9.40 12.18 5.46
N VAL A 134 -8.82 12.60 6.60
CA VAL A 134 -7.36 12.75 6.74
C VAL A 134 -6.66 11.40 6.73
N GLN A 135 -7.22 10.38 7.40
CA GLN A 135 -6.65 9.04 7.43
C GLN A 135 -6.64 8.39 6.03
N GLU A 136 -7.73 8.51 5.28
CA GLU A 136 -7.84 8.00 3.91
C GLU A 136 -6.82 8.71 3.00
N THR A 137 -6.70 10.04 3.10
CA THR A 137 -5.71 10.81 2.33
C THR A 137 -4.28 10.38 2.63
N LYS A 138 -3.94 10.21 3.92
CA LYS A 138 -2.62 9.71 4.34
C LYS A 138 -2.36 8.28 3.85
N ALA A 139 -3.35 7.40 3.93
CA ALA A 139 -3.22 6.02 3.49
C ALA A 139 -2.97 5.90 1.99
N VAL A 140 -3.62 6.73 1.16
CA VAL A 140 -3.37 6.79 -0.29
C VAL A 140 -1.94 7.25 -0.58
N ALA A 141 -1.47 8.30 0.10
CA ALA A 141 -0.11 8.80 -0.06
C ALA A 141 0.95 7.77 0.38
N ASP A 142 0.75 7.11 1.52
CA ASP A 142 1.65 6.09 2.03
C ASP A 142 1.67 4.85 1.12
N ARG A 143 0.52 4.45 0.57
CA ARG A 143 0.45 3.34 -0.40
C ARG A 143 1.24 3.67 -1.67
N ALA A 144 1.05 4.86 -2.24
CA ALA A 144 1.80 5.30 -3.41
C ALA A 144 3.31 5.37 -3.13
N ARG A 145 3.73 5.81 -1.92
CA ARG A 145 5.14 5.78 -1.50
C ARG A 145 5.68 4.34 -1.46
N ARG A 146 4.97 3.43 -0.81
CA ARG A 146 5.38 2.00 -0.70
C ARG A 146 5.46 1.32 -2.06
N GLU A 147 4.52 1.58 -2.95
CA GLU A 147 4.54 1.04 -4.32
C GLU A 147 5.79 1.52 -5.07
N ARG A 148 6.13 2.81 -4.98
CA ARG A 148 7.37 3.36 -5.58
C ARG A 148 8.63 2.74 -4.99
N GLU A 149 8.70 2.58 -3.67
CA GLU A 149 9.85 1.94 -3.00
C GLU A 149 10.02 0.48 -3.45
N GLN A 150 8.93 -0.26 -3.59
CA GLN A 150 8.96 -1.64 -4.09
C GLN A 150 9.42 -1.71 -5.55
N ASP A 151 8.93 -0.83 -6.40
CA ASP A 151 9.32 -0.81 -7.82
C ASP A 151 10.80 -0.40 -7.97
N GLN A 152 11.28 0.56 -7.19
CA GLN A 152 12.70 0.92 -7.18
C GLN A 152 13.57 -0.27 -6.74
N ALA A 153 13.17 -0.97 -5.67
CA ALA A 153 13.90 -2.16 -5.20
C ALA A 153 13.95 -3.28 -6.25
N ARG A 154 12.88 -3.47 -7.04
CA ARG A 154 12.85 -4.42 -8.16
C ARG A 154 13.85 -4.05 -9.25
N VAL A 155 13.88 -2.77 -9.64
CA VAL A 155 14.83 -2.27 -10.65
C VAL A 155 16.28 -2.46 -10.18
N ASP A 156 16.59 -2.08 -8.94
CA ASP A 156 17.93 -2.21 -8.38
C ASP A 156 18.37 -3.67 -8.26
N SER A 157 17.45 -4.56 -7.86
CA SER A 157 17.71 -6.00 -7.80
C SER A 157 17.98 -6.59 -9.18
N TYR A 158 17.20 -6.18 -10.19
CA TYR A 158 17.39 -6.65 -11.57
C TYR A 158 18.73 -6.19 -12.14
N ALA A 159 19.11 -4.93 -11.93
CA ALA A 159 20.40 -4.41 -12.40
C ALA A 159 21.59 -5.21 -11.84
N LYS A 160 21.59 -5.48 -10.53
CA LYS A 160 22.62 -6.31 -9.89
C LYS A 160 22.63 -7.76 -10.39
N GLN A 161 21.45 -8.32 -10.62
CA GLN A 161 21.32 -9.66 -11.17
C GLN A 161 21.90 -9.75 -12.58
N VAL A 162 21.58 -8.79 -13.45
CA VAL A 162 22.12 -8.74 -14.82
C VAL A 162 23.64 -8.66 -14.80
N GLU A 163 24.22 -7.81 -13.96
CA GLU A 163 25.68 -7.70 -13.84
C GLU A 163 26.32 -9.04 -13.42
N ARG A 164 25.78 -9.70 -12.39
CA ARG A 164 26.26 -11.01 -11.94
C ARG A 164 26.11 -12.09 -13.02
N ASP A 165 24.92 -12.22 -13.58
CA ASP A 165 24.59 -13.31 -14.51
C ASP A 165 25.35 -13.14 -15.83
N THR A 166 25.61 -11.90 -16.28
CA THR A 166 26.44 -11.64 -17.47
C THR A 166 27.92 -11.95 -17.23
N ALA A 167 28.46 -11.64 -16.06
CA ALA A 167 29.82 -12.03 -15.69
C ALA A 167 29.98 -13.57 -15.64
N GLU A 168 29.02 -14.27 -15.03
CA GLU A 168 29.01 -15.73 -14.98
C GLU A 168 28.92 -16.36 -16.38
N LEU A 169 28.06 -15.82 -17.25
CA LEU A 169 27.98 -16.26 -18.65
C LEU A 169 29.30 -16.09 -19.40
N ALA A 170 30.03 -15.01 -19.17
CA ALA A 170 31.34 -14.79 -19.79
C ALA A 170 32.38 -15.81 -19.32
N GLU A 171 32.42 -16.11 -18.01
CA GLU A 171 33.31 -17.14 -17.45
C GLU A 171 33.00 -18.53 -18.00
N LEU A 172 31.72 -18.88 -18.09
CA LEU A 172 31.27 -20.16 -18.65
C LEU A 172 31.61 -20.27 -20.14
N ALA A 173 31.45 -19.19 -20.92
CA ALA A 173 31.81 -19.18 -22.34
C ALA A 173 33.31 -19.46 -22.54
N GLU A 174 34.18 -18.89 -21.71
CA GLU A 174 35.62 -19.17 -21.77
C GLU A 174 35.96 -20.61 -21.34
N ALA A 175 35.24 -21.17 -20.35
CA ALA A 175 35.40 -22.57 -19.98
C ALA A 175 34.98 -23.53 -21.11
N VAL A 176 33.90 -23.23 -21.83
CA VAL A 176 33.45 -23.99 -23.01
C VAL A 176 34.53 -23.99 -24.09
N LYS A 177 35.07 -22.83 -24.45
CA LYS A 177 36.15 -22.73 -25.45
C LYS A 177 37.38 -23.57 -25.08
N ARG A 178 37.82 -23.53 -23.81
CA ARG A 178 38.93 -24.37 -23.34
C ARG A 178 38.62 -25.87 -23.46
N HIS A 179 37.38 -26.26 -23.19
CA HIS A 179 36.95 -27.65 -23.32
C HIS A 179 36.95 -28.12 -24.78
N GLU A 180 36.45 -27.30 -25.70
CA GLU A 180 36.45 -27.59 -27.14
C GLU A 180 37.87 -27.76 -27.67
N GLN A 181 38.80 -26.88 -27.27
CA GLN A 181 40.21 -26.99 -27.63
C GLN A 181 40.80 -28.33 -27.15
N ARG A 182 40.58 -28.68 -25.88
CA ARG A 182 41.04 -29.96 -25.33
C ARG A 182 40.50 -31.16 -26.10
N LEU A 183 39.22 -31.15 -26.48
CA LEU A 183 38.64 -32.24 -27.28
C LEU A 183 39.26 -32.31 -28.69
N ALA A 184 39.56 -31.17 -29.31
CA ALA A 184 40.23 -31.12 -30.60
C ALA A 184 41.66 -31.69 -30.50
N ASP A 185 42.40 -31.29 -29.47
CA ASP A 185 43.76 -31.77 -29.21
C ASP A 185 43.78 -33.29 -28.93
N GLU A 186 42.84 -33.81 -28.13
CA GLU A 186 42.69 -35.24 -27.86
C GLU A 186 42.41 -36.04 -29.14
N ARG A 187 41.56 -35.52 -30.05
CA ARG A 187 41.28 -36.15 -31.34
C ARG A 187 42.52 -36.14 -32.24
N ALA A 188 43.22 -35.01 -32.31
CA ALA A 188 44.44 -34.87 -33.10
C ALA A 188 45.53 -35.84 -32.61
N PHE A 189 45.73 -35.93 -31.29
CA PHE A 189 46.68 -36.85 -30.67
C PHE A 189 46.39 -38.31 -31.01
N ARG A 190 45.13 -38.76 -30.83
CA ARG A 190 44.73 -40.14 -31.17
C ARG A 190 44.96 -40.44 -32.65
N ARG A 191 44.56 -39.52 -33.53
CA ARG A 191 44.73 -39.69 -34.98
C ARG A 191 46.20 -39.78 -35.38
N ALA A 192 47.06 -38.94 -34.79
CA ALA A 192 48.49 -38.99 -35.03
C ALA A 192 49.09 -40.33 -34.59
N SER A 193 48.71 -40.82 -33.40
CA SER A 193 49.11 -42.14 -32.92
C SER A 193 48.67 -43.26 -33.86
N ASP A 194 47.42 -43.26 -34.31
CA ASP A 194 46.89 -44.29 -35.24
C ASP A 194 47.67 -44.29 -36.57
N LEU A 195 47.98 -43.10 -37.11
CA LEU A 195 48.76 -42.97 -38.33
C LEU A 195 50.20 -43.48 -38.15
N LYS A 196 50.86 -43.16 -37.01
CA LYS A 196 52.19 -43.69 -36.70
C LYS A 196 52.18 -45.22 -36.66
N HIS A 197 51.20 -45.82 -35.98
CA HIS A 197 51.06 -47.29 -35.92
C HIS A 197 50.80 -47.90 -37.29
N ALA A 198 49.90 -47.30 -38.09
CA ALA A 198 49.59 -47.78 -39.43
C ALA A 198 50.80 -47.71 -40.36
N LEU A 199 51.61 -46.64 -40.29
CA LEU A 199 52.84 -46.50 -41.08
C LEU A 199 53.90 -47.52 -40.68
N ILE A 200 54.09 -47.77 -39.38
CA ILE A 200 55.05 -48.78 -38.90
C ILE A 200 54.62 -50.20 -39.33
N ALA A 201 53.34 -50.52 -39.20
CA ALA A 201 52.79 -51.81 -39.63
C ALA A 201 52.90 -51.97 -41.15
N GLY A 202 52.54 -50.93 -41.91
CA GLY A 202 52.65 -50.89 -43.36
C GLY A 202 54.10 -51.08 -43.83
N HIS A 203 55.05 -50.39 -43.20
CA HIS A 203 56.48 -50.54 -43.48
C HIS A 203 56.96 -51.97 -43.19
N SER A 204 56.63 -52.54 -42.02
CA SER A 204 56.98 -53.93 -41.68
C SER A 204 56.47 -54.92 -42.73
N ASN A 205 55.23 -54.75 -43.20
CA ASN A 205 54.65 -55.58 -44.25
C ASN A 205 55.38 -55.39 -45.59
N ALA A 206 55.73 -54.15 -45.95
CA ALA A 206 56.45 -53.85 -47.18
C ALA A 206 57.88 -54.44 -47.18
N VAL A 207 58.60 -54.36 -46.06
CA VAL A 207 59.92 -55.00 -45.89
C VAL A 207 59.81 -56.51 -46.06
N GLN A 208 58.82 -57.16 -45.44
CA GLN A 208 58.62 -58.60 -45.61
C GLN A 208 58.31 -58.98 -47.06
N ALA A 209 57.51 -58.18 -47.76
CA ALA A 209 57.20 -58.40 -49.17
C ALA A 209 58.44 -58.23 -50.05
N ALA A 210 59.24 -57.18 -49.83
CA ALA A 210 60.50 -56.94 -50.53
C ALA A 210 61.47 -58.13 -50.38
N ASN A 211 61.62 -58.63 -49.16
CA ASN A 211 62.44 -59.81 -48.87
C ASN A 211 61.97 -61.07 -49.63
N ARG A 212 60.65 -61.31 -49.73
CA ARG A 212 60.11 -62.46 -50.50
C ARG A 212 60.34 -62.32 -52.00
N LEU A 213 60.37 -61.10 -52.50
CA LEU A 213 60.59 -60.79 -53.92
C LEU A 213 62.09 -60.69 -54.28
N GLY A 214 62.98 -60.68 -53.30
CA GLY A 214 64.44 -60.54 -53.50
C GLY A 214 64.86 -59.13 -53.92
N ILE A 215 64.08 -58.10 -53.58
CA ILE A 215 64.39 -56.70 -53.87
C ILE A 215 64.81 -55.95 -52.59
N GLU A 216 65.44 -54.79 -52.75
CA GLU A 216 65.82 -53.93 -51.64
C GLU A 216 64.59 -53.44 -50.86
N ALA A 217 64.67 -53.50 -49.54
CA ALA A 217 63.58 -53.09 -48.67
C ALA A 217 63.43 -51.55 -48.64
N PRO A 218 62.20 -51.02 -48.59
CA PRO A 218 61.99 -49.57 -48.52
C PRO A 218 62.57 -48.99 -47.23
N ALA A 219 63.00 -47.73 -47.25
CA ALA A 219 63.49 -47.04 -46.06
C ALA A 219 62.38 -46.87 -45.01
N ARG A 220 62.77 -46.88 -43.72
CA ARG A 220 61.84 -46.64 -42.62
C ARG A 220 61.40 -45.18 -42.62
N PRO A 221 60.10 -44.88 -42.42
CA PRO A 221 59.65 -43.50 -42.28
C PRO A 221 60.25 -42.87 -41.01
N GLU A 222 60.77 -41.65 -41.14
CA GLU A 222 61.14 -40.81 -39.99
C GLU A 222 59.86 -40.25 -39.38
N LEU A 223 59.65 -40.52 -38.09
CA LEU A 223 58.47 -40.11 -37.34
C LEU A 223 58.95 -39.42 -36.06
N ASP A 224 58.89 -38.08 -36.03
CA ASP A 224 59.05 -37.29 -34.79
C ASP A 224 57.80 -37.45 -33.91
#